data_AF-A0AAF0DVX3-F1
#
_entry.id   AF-A0AAF0DVX3-F1
#
_cell.length_a   1.000
_cell.length_b   1.000
_cell.length_c   1.000
_cell.angle_alpha   90.00
_cell.angle_beta   90.00
_cell.angle_gamma   90.00
#
_symmetry.space_group_name_H-M   'P 1'
#
loop_
_entity.id
_entity.type
_entity.pdbx_description
1 polymer ?
#
loop_
_entity_poly.entity_id
_entity_poly.type
_entity_poly.pdbx_seq_one_letter_code
_entity_poly.pdbx_strand_id
1 'polypeptide(L)'
;MVSRGVGEEAPTAPACTTQRLVIPKKRSDGLSEAVLAELRAEFGSAPLPSSVQAPAVPIDAPPAPPMDTDLCPFCHEPMPKPMSPALRSLVEQWVQKSRAGKVLRPTDTLAVCQRHRDEHDIIPQGRRNGWPLELDFRALRKRITDPEHRYGEQGCELFADILHAAFVHDPLMPSLDLKHAPVLAKIEPLNALQFLDAVLLPELVCMLIQDDAGGEPVMSYDEARRVQRASRKFGIAMYPSDSGDLRKTRRASGGWLGASPHSEKRRRCSTGLVQQTLVAVRRSARIPESGPRVMLDPSDSEDEETPRKMHQQRLHLVRMPSAAARPAPRPSVRKEE
;
A
#
# COMPACT_ATOMS: atom_id res chain seq x y z
N MET A 1 -72.38 -27.82 3.01
CA MET A 1 -72.15 -26.52 2.34
C MET A 1 -70.70 -26.12 2.58
N VAL A 2 -69.96 -26.05 1.47
CA VAL A 2 -68.73 -25.27 1.21
C VAL A 2 -67.75 -25.03 2.37
N SER A 3 -66.56 -25.64 2.27
CA SER A 3 -65.31 -24.92 2.53
C SER A 3 -64.19 -25.48 1.64
N ARG A 4 -63.64 -24.57 0.82
CA ARG A 4 -62.50 -24.73 -0.10
C ARG A 4 -61.21 -24.37 0.64
N GLY A 5 -60.11 -25.03 0.28
CA GLY A 5 -58.71 -24.58 0.40
C GLY A 5 -57.89 -25.49 -0.51
N VAL A 6 -57.45 -25.11 -1.72
CA VAL A 6 -56.42 -24.10 -2.09
C VAL A 6 -55.22 -24.26 -1.15
N GLY A 7 -54.10 -24.90 -1.51
CA GLY A 7 -53.48 -25.12 -2.81
C GLY A 7 -52.37 -24.10 -3.03
N GLU A 8 -51.21 -24.32 -2.40
CA GLU A 8 -50.01 -23.48 -2.60
C GLU A 8 -48.80 -24.39 -2.81
N GLU A 9 -48.47 -24.61 -4.08
CA GLU A 9 -47.24 -25.24 -4.53
C GLU A 9 -46.08 -24.25 -4.40
N ALA A 10 -45.01 -24.68 -3.74
CA ALA A 10 -43.77 -23.91 -3.63
C ALA A 10 -43.00 -23.93 -4.96
N PRO A 11 -42.44 -22.79 -5.42
CA PRO A 11 -41.64 -22.76 -6.64
C PRO A 11 -40.28 -23.41 -6.41
N THR A 12 -40.04 -24.50 -7.14
CA THR A 12 -38.76 -25.19 -7.21
C THR A 12 -37.76 -24.31 -7.95
N ALA A 13 -36.71 -23.86 -7.26
CA ALA A 13 -35.66 -23.03 -7.85
C ALA A 13 -34.87 -23.81 -8.92
N PRO A 14 -34.53 -23.21 -10.07
CA PRO A 14 -33.74 -23.87 -11.09
C PRO A 14 -32.29 -24.06 -10.61
N ALA A 15 -31.81 -25.31 -10.72
CA ALA A 15 -30.44 -25.68 -10.42
C ALA A 15 -29.46 -24.88 -11.29
N CYS A 16 -28.72 -23.97 -10.66
CA CYS A 16 -27.61 -23.25 -11.27
C CYS A 16 -26.50 -24.24 -11.58
N THR A 17 -26.37 -24.60 -12.85
CA THR A 17 -25.32 -25.51 -13.33
C THR A 17 -24.03 -24.73 -13.43
N THR A 18 -23.18 -24.85 -12.41
CA THR A 18 -21.83 -24.27 -12.40
C THR A 18 -21.00 -24.91 -13.50
N GLN A 19 -20.91 -24.25 -14.66
CA GLN A 19 -19.99 -24.64 -15.72
C GLN A 19 -18.56 -24.46 -15.23
N ARG A 20 -17.96 -25.56 -14.80
CA ARG A 20 -16.54 -25.67 -14.47
C ARG A 20 -15.74 -25.49 -15.75
N LEU A 21 -15.16 -24.30 -15.95
CA LEU A 21 -14.16 -24.04 -16.99
C LEU A 21 -12.96 -24.96 -16.77
N VAL A 22 -12.96 -26.09 -17.46
CA VAL A 22 -11.80 -26.99 -17.56
C VAL A 22 -10.82 -26.30 -18.50
N ILE A 23 -9.85 -25.58 -17.94
CA ILE A 23 -8.70 -25.10 -18.72
C ILE A 23 -7.85 -26.35 -19.04
N PRO A 24 -7.75 -26.76 -20.31
CA PRO A 24 -6.97 -27.93 -20.67
C PRO A 24 -5.51 -27.68 -20.29
N LYS A 25 -4.93 -28.59 -19.51
CA LYS A 25 -3.50 -28.58 -19.19
C LYS A 25 -2.74 -28.64 -20.51
N LYS A 26 -2.09 -27.53 -20.86
CA LYS A 26 -1.24 -27.36 -22.04
C LYS A 26 -0.20 -28.48 -22.04
N ARG A 27 -0.36 -29.50 -22.89
CA ARG A 27 0.73 -30.39 -23.26
C ARG A 27 1.75 -29.54 -24.00
N SER A 28 2.99 -29.55 -23.55
CA SER A 28 4.11 -28.90 -24.19
C SER A 28 4.53 -29.71 -25.41
N ASP A 29 3.63 -29.85 -26.38
CA ASP A 29 4.04 -30.26 -27.72
C ASP A 29 4.65 -29.00 -28.32
N GLY A 30 5.98 -28.98 -28.38
CA GLY A 30 6.72 -27.87 -28.94
C GLY A 30 6.15 -27.51 -30.31
N LEU A 31 6.05 -26.21 -30.60
CA LEU A 31 5.65 -25.72 -31.92
C LEU A 31 6.49 -26.45 -32.97
N SER A 32 5.83 -27.19 -33.85
CA SER A 32 6.51 -27.99 -34.86
C SER A 32 7.41 -27.09 -35.71
N GLU A 33 8.57 -27.60 -36.10
CA GLU A 33 9.56 -26.95 -36.97
C GLU A 33 8.91 -26.25 -38.18
N ALA A 34 7.85 -26.84 -38.73
CA ALA A 34 7.08 -26.30 -39.84
C ALA A 34 6.40 -24.94 -39.54
N VAL A 35 5.81 -24.78 -38.35
CA VAL A 35 5.16 -23.52 -37.93
C VAL A 35 6.21 -22.43 -37.66
N LEU A 36 7.37 -22.83 -37.12
CA LEU A 36 8.51 -21.91 -36.97
C LEU A 36 9.11 -21.51 -38.33
N ALA A 37 9.10 -22.40 -39.32
CA ALA A 37 9.53 -22.11 -40.68
C ALA A 37 8.55 -21.18 -41.42
N GLU A 38 7.24 -21.39 -41.24
CA GLU A 38 6.19 -20.54 -41.80
C GLU A 38 6.24 -19.12 -41.23
N LEU A 39 6.42 -18.99 -39.91
CA LEU A 39 6.62 -17.68 -39.27
C LEU A 39 7.92 -17.00 -39.72
N ARG A 40 9.01 -17.74 -39.98
CA ARG A 40 10.23 -17.14 -40.57
C ARG A 40 10.04 -16.69 -42.02
N ALA A 41 9.14 -17.35 -42.76
CA ALA A 41 8.82 -16.98 -44.13
C ALA A 41 7.91 -15.74 -44.18
N GLU A 42 6.91 -15.65 -43.31
CA GLU A 42 6.01 -14.49 -43.24
C GLU A 42 6.72 -13.21 -42.76
N PHE A 43 7.60 -13.33 -41.76
CA PHE A 43 8.23 -12.16 -41.14
C PHE A 43 9.57 -11.76 -41.76
N GLY A 44 9.94 -12.37 -42.90
CA GLY A 44 11.10 -11.97 -43.70
C GLY A 44 12.42 -12.18 -42.97
N SER A 45 13.14 -13.24 -43.34
CA SER A 45 14.55 -13.37 -42.99
C SER A 45 15.33 -12.30 -43.74
N ALA A 46 15.52 -11.13 -43.12
CA ALA A 46 16.45 -10.13 -43.65
C ALA A 46 17.83 -10.79 -43.77
N PRO A 47 18.47 -10.77 -44.95
CA PRO A 47 19.79 -11.35 -45.12
C PRO A 47 20.74 -10.69 -44.12
N LEU A 48 21.33 -11.51 -43.24
CA LEU A 48 22.40 -11.08 -42.36
C LEU A 48 23.53 -10.51 -43.24
N PRO A 49 23.92 -9.24 -43.06
CA PRO A 49 25.05 -8.69 -43.80
C PRO A 49 26.29 -9.54 -43.46
N SER A 50 26.83 -10.22 -44.47
CA SER A 50 28.09 -10.93 -44.38
C SER A 50 29.17 -9.96 -43.91
N SER A 51 29.83 -10.33 -42.80
CA SER A 51 31.14 -9.83 -42.43
C SER A 51 31.27 -8.30 -42.26
N VAL A 52 30.67 -7.76 -41.20
CA VAL A 52 31.28 -6.60 -40.54
C VAL A 52 32.30 -7.15 -39.56
N GLN A 53 33.57 -7.21 -39.98
CA GLN A 53 34.70 -7.31 -39.06
C GLN A 53 34.53 -6.18 -38.04
N ALA A 54 34.40 -6.54 -36.76
CA ALA A 54 34.38 -5.57 -35.68
C ALA A 54 35.70 -4.77 -35.74
N PRO A 55 35.68 -3.45 -36.02
CA PRO A 55 36.89 -2.66 -35.93
C PRO A 55 37.32 -2.67 -34.46
N ALA A 56 38.59 -3.04 -34.23
CA ALA A 56 39.22 -2.90 -32.93
C ALA A 56 39.10 -1.43 -32.50
N VAL A 57 38.24 -1.16 -31.51
CA VAL A 57 38.03 0.19 -30.99
C VAL A 57 39.31 0.60 -30.25
N PRO A 58 39.97 1.70 -30.65
CA PRO A 58 41.10 2.25 -29.91
C PRO A 58 40.68 2.61 -28.49
N ILE A 59 41.50 2.22 -27.50
CA ILE A 59 41.22 2.31 -26.06
C ILE A 59 41.28 3.78 -25.53
N ASP A 60 41.64 4.75 -26.37
CA ASP A 60 41.64 6.17 -26.00
C ASP A 60 40.27 6.82 -26.22
N ALA A 61 39.30 6.42 -25.40
CA ALA A 61 38.04 7.16 -25.30
C ALA A 61 38.28 8.47 -24.52
N PRO A 62 37.97 9.65 -25.09
CA PRO A 62 38.11 10.93 -24.40
C PRO A 62 37.25 10.97 -23.13
N PRO A 63 37.68 11.74 -22.10
CA PRO A 63 36.92 11.90 -20.87
C PRO A 63 35.51 12.39 -21.20
N ALA A 64 34.52 11.72 -20.62
CA ALA A 64 33.11 11.92 -20.94
C ALA A 64 32.72 13.41 -20.89
N PRO A 65 31.95 13.90 -21.88
CA PRO A 65 31.39 15.25 -21.80
C PRO A 65 30.56 15.38 -20.50
N PRO A 66 30.53 16.57 -19.87
CA PRO A 66 29.73 16.80 -18.69
C PRO A 66 28.28 16.43 -19.00
N MET A 67 27.64 15.71 -18.07
CA MET A 67 26.28 15.17 -18.20
C MET A 67 25.19 16.27 -18.15
N ASP A 68 25.49 17.47 -18.62
CA ASP A 68 24.60 18.63 -18.75
C ASP A 68 23.78 18.54 -20.05
N THR A 69 23.26 17.36 -20.35
CA THR A 69 22.23 17.23 -21.38
C THR A 69 20.90 17.47 -20.71
N ASP A 70 20.21 18.53 -21.13
CA ASP A 70 18.86 18.91 -20.66
C ASP A 70 17.80 17.84 -20.95
N LEU A 71 18.15 16.79 -21.68
CA LEU A 71 17.30 15.70 -22.12
C LEU A 71 17.77 14.36 -21.53
N CYS A 72 16.81 13.48 -21.27
CA CYS A 72 17.05 12.11 -20.84
C CYS A 72 17.75 11.30 -21.95
N PRO A 73 18.85 10.59 -21.65
CA PRO A 73 19.59 9.82 -22.66
C PRO A 73 18.82 8.60 -23.19
N PHE A 74 17.70 8.23 -22.56
CA PHE A 74 16.94 7.02 -22.89
C PHE A 74 15.62 7.31 -23.62
N CYS A 75 14.90 8.37 -23.24
CA CYS A 75 13.61 8.73 -23.85
C CYS A 75 13.60 10.11 -24.51
N HIS A 76 14.69 10.89 -24.41
CA HIS A 76 14.85 12.22 -24.97
C HIS A 76 13.88 13.30 -24.45
N GLU A 77 13.17 13.04 -23.35
CA GLU A 77 12.34 14.03 -22.64
C GLU A 77 13.17 14.93 -21.71
N PRO A 78 12.71 16.14 -21.35
CA PRO A 78 13.44 17.05 -20.47
C PRO A 78 13.70 16.45 -19.08
N MET A 79 14.91 16.69 -18.55
CA MET A 79 15.33 16.22 -17.24
C MET A 79 14.99 17.26 -16.15
N PRO A 80 14.50 16.87 -14.96
CA PRO A 80 14.25 17.79 -13.87
C PRO A 80 15.55 18.46 -13.38
N LYS A 81 15.51 19.78 -13.19
CA LYS A 81 16.59 20.57 -12.59
C LYS A 81 16.11 21.16 -11.24
N PRO A 82 16.74 20.82 -10.09
CA PRO A 82 17.86 19.91 -9.90
C PRO A 82 17.42 18.42 -9.86
N MET A 83 18.26 17.54 -10.42
CA MET A 83 18.07 16.08 -10.33
C MET A 83 18.27 15.58 -8.89
N SER A 84 17.41 14.65 -8.44
CA SER A 84 17.63 14.00 -7.16
C SER A 84 18.90 13.12 -7.16
N PRO A 85 19.54 12.91 -6.00
CA PRO A 85 20.68 12.00 -5.89
C PRO A 85 20.35 10.57 -6.35
N ALA A 86 19.13 10.11 -6.10
CA ALA A 86 18.66 8.78 -6.49
C ALA A 86 18.54 8.64 -8.02
N LEU A 87 17.94 9.64 -8.68
CA LEU A 87 17.85 9.67 -10.14
C LEU A 87 19.23 9.77 -10.79
N ARG A 88 20.13 10.58 -10.23
CA ARG A 88 21.53 10.67 -10.70
C ARG A 88 22.23 9.32 -10.67
N SER A 89 22.15 8.61 -9.54
CA SER A 89 22.73 7.27 -9.37
C SER A 89 22.14 6.26 -10.36
N LEU A 90 20.82 6.28 -10.57
CA LEU A 90 20.14 5.42 -11.54
C LEU A 90 20.61 5.71 -12.97
N VAL A 91 20.63 6.97 -13.40
CA VAL A 91 21.09 7.36 -14.75
C VAL A 91 22.54 6.93 -14.95
N GLU A 92 23.42 7.25 -14.00
CA GLU A 92 24.84 6.90 -14.07
C GLU A 92 25.07 5.39 -14.19
N GLN A 93 24.34 4.58 -13.40
CA GLN A 93 24.42 3.11 -13.46
C GLN A 93 24.08 2.58 -14.86
N TRP A 94 23.03 3.09 -15.49
CA TRP A 94 22.60 2.61 -16.82
C TRP A 94 23.47 3.15 -17.95
N VAL A 95 23.94 4.39 -17.86
CA VAL A 95 24.93 4.96 -18.78
C VAL A 95 26.23 4.14 -18.71
N GLN A 96 26.69 3.77 -17.51
CA GLN A 96 27.89 2.94 -17.34
C GLN A 96 27.71 1.55 -17.96
N LYS A 97 26.55 0.91 -17.79
CA LYS A 97 26.24 -0.38 -18.45
C LYS A 97 26.20 -0.25 -19.97
N SER A 98 25.66 0.85 -20.50
CA SER A 98 25.66 1.13 -21.94
C SER A 98 27.08 1.28 -22.47
N ARG A 99 27.95 2.01 -21.74
CA ARG A 99 29.36 2.19 -22.10
C ARG A 99 30.16 0.88 -22.05
N ALA A 100 29.79 -0.04 -21.17
CA ALA A 100 30.37 -1.40 -21.13
C ALA A 100 29.91 -2.30 -22.31
N GLY A 101 29.22 -1.76 -23.31
CA GLY A 101 28.77 -2.51 -24.49
C GLY A 101 27.56 -3.41 -24.24
N LYS A 102 26.87 -3.26 -23.10
CA LYS A 102 25.66 -4.02 -22.83
C LYS A 102 24.50 -3.43 -23.67
N VAL A 103 23.91 -4.26 -24.52
CA VAL A 103 22.68 -3.90 -25.25
C VAL A 103 21.55 -3.70 -24.22
N LEU A 104 21.09 -2.46 -24.07
CA LEU A 104 20.00 -2.11 -23.17
C LEU A 104 18.67 -2.25 -23.90
N ARG A 105 17.71 -2.96 -23.29
CA ARG A 105 16.33 -2.97 -23.77
C ARG A 105 15.58 -1.78 -23.16
N PRO A 106 14.55 -1.25 -23.83
CA PRO A 106 13.70 -0.20 -23.26
C PRO A 106 13.12 -0.56 -21.88
N THR A 107 12.86 -1.85 -21.63
CA THR A 107 12.41 -2.35 -20.32
C THR A 107 13.44 -2.14 -19.21
N ASP A 108 14.73 -2.16 -19.55
CA ASP A 108 15.81 -2.05 -18.58
C ASP A 108 15.95 -0.59 -18.08
N THR A 109 15.65 0.39 -18.94
CA THR A 109 15.72 1.83 -18.64
C THR A 109 14.38 2.44 -18.23
N LEU A 110 13.29 1.65 -18.21
CA LEU A 110 11.94 2.11 -17.88
C LEU A 110 11.87 2.73 -16.48
N ALA A 111 12.56 2.15 -15.49
CA ALA A 111 12.59 2.67 -14.14
C ALA A 111 13.23 4.08 -14.06
N VAL A 112 14.26 4.33 -14.87
CA VAL A 112 14.89 5.67 -14.98
C VAL A 112 13.91 6.65 -15.61
N CYS A 113 13.27 6.23 -16.71
CA CYS A 113 12.31 7.03 -17.44
C CYS A 113 11.11 7.43 -16.56
N GLN A 114 10.57 6.47 -15.81
CA GLN A 114 9.50 6.72 -14.87
C GLN A 114 9.94 7.68 -13.76
N ARG A 115 11.12 7.46 -13.17
CA ARG A 115 11.61 8.28 -12.06
C ARG A 115 11.83 9.74 -12.45
N HIS A 116 12.38 10.04 -13.63
CA HIS A 116 12.57 11.45 -14.00
C HIS A 116 11.24 12.14 -14.33
N ARG A 117 10.26 11.43 -14.93
CA ARG A 117 8.90 11.97 -15.13
C ARG A 117 8.23 12.26 -13.80
N ASP A 118 8.37 11.35 -12.84
CA ASP A 118 7.85 11.54 -11.49
C ASP A 118 8.49 12.76 -10.81
N GLU A 119 9.81 12.93 -10.92
CA GLU A 119 10.54 14.10 -10.39
C GLU A 119 10.20 15.42 -11.10
N HIS A 120 9.88 15.36 -12.40
CA HIS A 120 9.53 16.53 -13.20
C HIS A 120 8.07 16.97 -12.99
N ASP A 121 7.12 16.03 -13.01
CA ASP A 121 5.69 16.34 -13.03
C ASP A 121 5.02 16.13 -11.67
N ILE A 122 5.23 14.95 -11.07
CA ILE A 122 4.43 14.47 -9.95
C ILE A 122 4.90 15.09 -8.63
N ILE A 123 6.20 15.11 -8.37
CA ILE A 123 6.75 15.63 -7.11
C ILE A 123 6.46 17.13 -6.94
N PRO A 124 6.67 18.00 -7.96
CA PRO A 124 6.33 19.41 -7.84
C PRO A 124 4.84 19.64 -7.64
N GLN A 125 3.97 18.82 -8.26
CA GLN A 125 2.53 18.88 -8.04
C GLN A 125 2.17 18.55 -6.59
N GLY A 126 2.75 17.50 -6.02
CA GLY A 126 2.50 17.14 -4.63
C GLY A 126 2.97 18.19 -3.64
N ARG A 127 4.10 18.86 -3.91
CA ARG A 127 4.55 20.01 -3.11
C ARG A 127 3.55 21.16 -3.13
N ARG A 128 3.00 21.50 -4.29
CA ARG A 128 1.97 22.55 -4.42
C ARG A 128 0.70 22.21 -3.64
N ASN A 129 0.37 20.92 -3.55
CA ASN A 129 -0.77 20.42 -2.77
C ASN A 129 -0.49 20.29 -1.27
N GLY A 130 0.72 20.65 -0.80
CA GLY A 130 1.10 20.53 0.61
C GLY A 130 1.33 19.09 1.08
N TRP A 131 1.59 18.14 0.17
CA TRP A 131 1.86 16.76 0.55
C TRP A 131 3.28 16.61 1.16
N PRO A 132 3.45 15.80 2.21
CA PRO A 132 4.71 15.67 2.92
C PRO A 132 5.79 15.00 2.06
N LEU A 133 7.01 15.54 2.09
CA LEU A 133 8.17 15.01 1.35
C LEU A 133 8.99 13.99 2.15
N GLU A 134 8.90 14.04 3.47
CA GLU A 134 9.61 13.14 4.38
C GLU A 134 8.61 12.39 5.25
N LEU A 135 8.67 11.06 5.20
CA LEU A 135 7.89 10.15 6.03
C LEU A 135 8.76 9.75 7.22
N ASP A 136 8.49 10.34 8.39
CA ASP A 136 9.06 9.83 9.63
C ASP A 136 8.32 8.55 10.05
N PHE A 137 8.87 7.38 9.73
CA PHE A 137 8.31 6.08 10.10
C PHE A 137 8.27 5.84 11.63
N ARG A 138 9.09 6.54 12.42
CA ARG A 138 9.02 6.48 13.89
C ARG A 138 7.84 7.30 14.40
N ALA A 139 7.60 8.48 13.81
CA ALA A 139 6.38 9.24 14.05
C ALA A 139 5.15 8.46 13.55
N LEU A 140 5.18 7.86 12.35
CA LEU A 140 4.08 7.07 11.77
C LEU A 140 3.56 5.99 12.73
N ARG A 141 4.47 5.30 13.44
CA ARG A 141 4.11 4.33 14.49
C ARG A 141 3.44 4.98 15.71
N LYS A 142 3.95 6.12 16.16
CA LYS A 142 3.29 6.94 17.21
C LYS A 142 1.99 7.58 16.71
N ARG A 143 1.82 7.67 15.40
CA ARG A 143 0.73 8.35 14.70
C ARG A 143 -0.41 7.44 14.26
N ILE A 144 -0.24 6.13 14.36
CA ILE A 144 -1.37 5.23 14.63
C ILE A 144 -2.05 5.60 15.98
N THR A 145 -1.42 6.50 16.74
CA THR A 145 -1.92 7.17 17.94
C THR A 145 -2.06 8.71 17.82
N ASP A 146 -1.76 9.37 16.68
CA ASP A 146 -1.90 10.85 16.47
C ASP A 146 -1.76 11.27 14.95
N PRO A 147 -2.42 12.30 14.38
CA PRO A 147 -2.74 12.37 12.94
C PRO A 147 -2.07 13.51 12.13
N GLU A 148 -0.98 13.31 11.35
CA GLU A 148 -0.54 14.37 10.39
C GLU A 148 0.45 13.93 9.26
N HIS A 149 0.82 12.64 9.09
CA HIS A 149 1.89 12.25 8.12
C HIS A 149 1.66 10.86 7.48
N ARG A 150 0.78 10.71 6.48
CA ARG A 150 0.54 9.39 5.84
C ARG A 150 0.35 9.42 4.31
N TYR A 151 1.38 9.24 3.47
CA TYR A 151 1.15 8.97 2.03
C TYR A 151 2.32 8.18 1.35
N GLY A 152 2.05 7.00 0.77
CA GLY A 152 3.06 6.20 0.06
C GLY A 152 2.71 4.71 -0.10
N GLU A 153 3.36 4.00 -1.03
CA GLU A 153 3.22 2.53 -1.20
C GLU A 153 3.72 1.80 0.05
N GLN A 154 4.89 2.20 0.57
CA GLN A 154 5.46 1.65 1.80
C GLN A 154 4.56 1.86 3.04
N GLY A 155 3.85 3.00 3.10
CA GLY A 155 2.86 3.26 4.16
C GLY A 155 1.66 2.33 4.04
N CYS A 156 1.16 2.10 2.82
CA CYS A 156 0.07 1.15 2.57
C CYS A 156 0.47 -0.28 2.94
N GLU A 157 1.68 -0.72 2.57
CA GLU A 157 2.21 -2.04 2.94
C GLU A 157 2.28 -2.20 4.47
N LEU A 158 2.78 -1.18 5.18
CA LEU A 158 2.82 -1.20 6.64
C LEU A 158 1.42 -1.29 7.25
N PHE A 159 0.44 -0.54 6.74
CA PHE A 159 -0.93 -0.62 7.22
C PHE A 159 -1.57 -1.97 6.90
N ALA A 160 -1.33 -2.52 5.71
CA ALA A 160 -1.80 -3.86 5.34
C ALA A 160 -1.23 -4.92 6.28
N ASP A 161 0.06 -4.84 6.62
CA ASP A 161 0.72 -5.75 7.57
C ASP A 161 0.12 -5.62 8.99
N ILE A 162 -0.13 -4.39 9.45
CA ILE A 162 -0.73 -4.14 10.77
C ILE A 162 -2.17 -4.66 10.82
N LEU A 163 -2.99 -4.35 9.81
CA LEU A 163 -4.35 -4.83 9.70
C LEU A 163 -4.38 -6.36 9.60
N HIS A 164 -3.50 -6.96 8.79
CA HIS A 164 -3.45 -8.40 8.64
C HIS A 164 -3.07 -9.07 9.97
N ALA A 165 -2.13 -8.50 10.70
CA ALA A 165 -1.76 -9.03 12.00
C ALA A 165 -2.91 -8.89 13.02
N ALA A 166 -3.60 -7.76 13.02
CA ALA A 166 -4.69 -7.43 13.96
C ALA A 166 -6.02 -8.14 13.67
N PHE A 167 -6.33 -8.48 12.42
CA PHE A 167 -7.63 -9.02 12.02
C PHE A 167 -7.58 -10.46 11.45
N VAL A 168 -6.39 -10.96 11.09
CA VAL A 168 -6.24 -12.26 10.41
C VAL A 168 -5.28 -13.19 11.16
N HIS A 169 -4.18 -12.68 11.70
CA HIS A 169 -3.16 -13.52 12.34
C HIS A 169 -3.43 -13.77 13.82
N ASP A 170 -3.67 -12.70 14.58
CA ASP A 170 -3.81 -12.78 16.04
C ASP A 170 -4.83 -11.73 16.53
N PRO A 171 -6.12 -11.97 16.22
CA PRO A 171 -7.18 -11.02 16.48
C PRO A 171 -7.38 -10.79 17.97
N LEU A 172 -7.52 -9.52 18.35
CA LEU A 172 -7.71 -9.13 19.75
C LEU A 172 -9.03 -9.67 20.33
N MET A 173 -10.04 -9.85 19.47
CA MET A 173 -11.34 -10.39 19.83
C MET A 173 -11.84 -11.34 18.73
N PRO A 174 -12.54 -12.44 19.08
CA PRO A 174 -13.10 -13.37 18.08
C PRO A 174 -14.08 -12.70 17.10
N SER A 175 -14.76 -11.64 17.53
CA SER A 175 -15.67 -10.85 16.68
C SER A 175 -14.96 -10.06 15.58
N LEU A 176 -13.66 -9.82 15.73
CA LEU A 176 -12.82 -9.12 14.75
C LEU A 176 -12.00 -10.09 13.90
N ASP A 177 -12.08 -11.40 14.16
CA ASP A 177 -11.38 -12.37 13.33
C ASP A 177 -12.07 -12.49 11.97
N LEU A 178 -11.43 -11.98 10.92
CA LEU A 178 -11.93 -12.07 9.56
C LEU A 178 -11.96 -13.50 9.02
N LYS A 179 -11.35 -14.48 9.72
CA LYS A 179 -11.47 -15.90 9.39
C LYS A 179 -12.68 -16.57 10.05
N HIS A 180 -13.36 -15.90 10.97
CA HIS A 180 -14.49 -16.47 11.66
C HIS A 180 -15.70 -16.58 10.71
N ALA A 181 -16.32 -17.76 10.63
CA ALA A 181 -17.37 -18.07 9.66
C ALA A 181 -18.52 -17.03 9.57
N PRO A 182 -19.12 -16.53 10.67
CA PRO A 182 -20.19 -15.53 10.59
C PRO A 182 -19.69 -14.15 10.13
N VAL A 183 -18.39 -13.85 10.26
CA VAL A 183 -17.81 -12.61 9.71
C VAL A 183 -17.53 -12.79 8.22
N LEU A 184 -16.99 -13.94 7.82
CA LEU A 184 -16.79 -14.30 6.41
C LEU A 184 -18.09 -14.20 5.61
N ALA A 185 -19.20 -14.71 6.14
CA ALA A 185 -20.51 -14.63 5.50
C ALA A 185 -20.99 -13.18 5.27
N LYS A 186 -20.52 -12.21 6.07
CA LYS A 186 -20.88 -10.79 5.91
C LYS A 186 -20.02 -10.06 4.88
N ILE A 187 -18.83 -10.57 4.58
CA ILE A 187 -17.90 -9.94 3.63
C ILE A 187 -17.92 -10.61 2.26
N GLU A 188 -18.76 -11.62 2.05
CA GLU A 188 -18.98 -12.20 0.73
C GLU A 188 -19.38 -11.12 -0.29
N PRO A 189 -18.86 -11.20 -1.53
CA PRO A 189 -18.09 -12.30 -2.12
C PRO A 189 -16.57 -12.24 -1.86
N LEU A 190 -16.09 -11.30 -1.05
CA LEU A 190 -14.67 -11.09 -0.82
C LEU A 190 -14.13 -12.06 0.24
N ASN A 191 -12.91 -12.55 0.04
CA ASN A 191 -12.18 -13.22 1.12
C ASN A 191 -11.58 -12.20 2.11
N ALA A 192 -11.13 -12.67 3.28
CA ALA A 192 -10.57 -11.81 4.32
C ALA A 192 -9.44 -10.87 3.84
N LEU A 193 -8.53 -11.37 2.99
CA LEU A 193 -7.42 -10.56 2.46
C LEU A 193 -7.92 -9.54 1.43
N GLN A 194 -8.81 -9.94 0.54
CA GLN A 194 -9.43 -9.05 -0.44
C GLN A 194 -10.24 -7.95 0.23
N PHE A 195 -11.00 -8.27 1.27
CA PHE A 195 -11.75 -7.30 2.05
C PHE A 195 -10.82 -6.30 2.76
N LEU A 196 -9.70 -6.79 3.29
CA LEU A 196 -8.70 -5.95 3.93
C LEU A 196 -8.10 -4.95 2.94
N ASP A 197 -7.65 -5.42 1.78
CA ASP A 197 -6.96 -4.59 0.78
C ASP A 197 -7.93 -3.67 0.02
N ALA A 198 -9.15 -4.14 -0.28
CA ALA A 198 -10.11 -3.41 -1.10
C ALA A 198 -11.04 -2.51 -0.30
N VAL A 199 -11.24 -2.78 1.00
CA VAL A 199 -12.20 -2.06 1.85
C VAL A 199 -11.50 -1.48 3.07
N LEU A 200 -11.05 -2.32 4.03
CA LEU A 200 -10.56 -1.81 5.32
C LEU A 200 -9.39 -0.84 5.20
N LEU A 201 -8.41 -1.14 4.34
CA LEU A 201 -7.24 -0.31 4.17
C LEU A 201 -7.61 1.06 3.54
N PRO A 202 -8.37 1.13 2.43
CA PRO A 202 -8.86 2.40 1.91
C PRO A 202 -9.69 3.21 2.90
N GLU A 203 -10.58 2.57 3.66
CA GLU A 203 -11.41 3.24 4.67
C GLU A 203 -10.56 3.80 5.80
N LEU A 204 -9.63 2.99 6.33
CA LEU A 204 -8.68 3.42 7.35
C LEU A 204 -7.95 4.67 6.88
N VAL A 205 -7.37 4.63 5.68
CA VAL A 205 -6.64 5.77 5.12
C VAL A 205 -7.54 7.00 5.00
N CYS A 206 -8.79 6.89 4.54
CA CYS A 206 -9.69 8.06 4.46
C CYS A 206 -9.95 8.67 5.84
N MET A 207 -10.25 7.86 6.86
CA MET A 207 -10.47 8.36 8.22
C MET A 207 -9.26 9.14 8.74
N LEU A 208 -8.06 8.68 8.43
CA LEU A 208 -6.83 9.32 8.87
C LEU A 208 -6.59 10.65 8.15
N ILE A 209 -6.93 10.73 6.88
CA ILE A 209 -6.87 12.00 6.14
C ILE A 209 -7.85 13.01 6.75
N GLN A 210 -9.05 12.57 7.15
CA GLN A 210 -10.01 13.43 7.84
C GLN A 210 -9.46 13.90 9.18
N ASP A 211 -8.92 13.00 9.99
CA ASP A 211 -8.32 13.33 11.29
C ASP A 211 -7.16 14.35 11.11
N ASP A 212 -6.28 14.13 10.13
CA ASP A 212 -5.17 15.03 9.78
C ASP A 212 -5.68 16.42 9.35
N ALA A 213 -6.85 16.49 8.73
CA ALA A 213 -7.50 17.74 8.30
C ALA A 213 -8.27 18.45 9.42
N GLY A 214 -8.29 17.91 10.64
CA GLY A 214 -9.02 18.45 11.79
C GLY A 214 -10.40 17.81 12.03
N GLY A 215 -10.69 16.69 11.38
CA GLY A 215 -11.91 15.89 11.54
C GLY A 215 -13.14 16.49 10.84
N GLU A 216 -14.28 15.83 11.03
CA GLU A 216 -15.59 16.37 10.61
C GLU A 216 -15.98 17.56 11.52
N PRO A 217 -16.52 18.67 10.97
CA PRO A 217 -16.99 18.87 9.60
C PRO A 217 -15.96 19.52 8.65
N VAL A 218 -14.68 19.63 9.04
CA VAL A 218 -13.67 20.37 8.26
C VAL A 218 -13.40 19.69 6.93
N MET A 219 -13.35 18.35 6.92
CA MET A 219 -13.12 17.56 5.71
C MET A 219 -14.14 16.42 5.61
N SER A 220 -14.94 16.47 4.55
CA SER A 220 -15.89 15.40 4.22
C SER A 220 -15.18 14.10 3.82
N TYR A 221 -15.82 12.96 4.06
CA TYR A 221 -15.29 11.66 3.64
C TYR A 221 -15.00 11.58 2.13
N ASP A 222 -15.89 12.13 1.29
CA ASP A 222 -15.69 12.15 -0.16
C ASP A 222 -14.47 13.00 -0.56
N GLU A 223 -14.21 14.07 0.18
CA GLU A 223 -13.01 14.88 -0.01
C GLU A 223 -11.74 14.14 0.40
N ALA A 224 -11.75 13.48 1.56
CA ALA A 224 -10.65 12.62 1.99
C ALA A 224 -10.34 11.52 0.96
N ARG A 225 -11.38 10.91 0.38
CA ARG A 225 -11.23 9.90 -0.69
C ARG A 225 -10.66 10.49 -1.99
N ARG A 226 -11.00 11.74 -2.33
CA ARG A 226 -10.36 12.46 -3.45
C ARG A 226 -8.89 12.72 -3.17
N VAL A 227 -8.56 13.20 -1.96
CA VAL A 227 -7.18 13.44 -1.52
C VAL A 227 -6.38 12.14 -1.57
N GLN A 228 -6.91 11.04 -1.02
CA GLN A 228 -6.29 9.70 -1.08
C GLN A 228 -5.93 9.29 -2.50
N ARG A 229 -6.88 9.42 -3.44
CA ARG A 229 -6.66 9.03 -4.85
C ARG A 229 -5.64 9.94 -5.53
N ALA A 230 -5.70 11.24 -5.27
CA ALA A 230 -4.78 12.22 -5.84
C ALA A 230 -3.35 12.02 -5.32
N SER A 231 -3.19 11.78 -4.02
CA SER A 231 -1.89 11.62 -3.37
C SER A 231 -1.23 10.27 -3.65
N ARG A 232 -1.97 9.26 -4.12
CA ARG A 232 -1.42 7.92 -4.43
C ARG A 232 -0.25 7.97 -5.42
N LYS A 233 -0.39 8.72 -6.52
CA LYS A 233 0.68 8.83 -7.53
C LYS A 233 1.95 9.45 -6.94
N PHE A 234 1.78 10.49 -6.14
CA PHE A 234 2.90 11.13 -5.45
C PHE A 234 3.54 10.22 -4.40
N GLY A 235 2.75 9.46 -3.66
CA GLY A 235 3.26 8.47 -2.72
C GLY A 235 4.13 7.41 -3.40
N ILE A 236 3.72 6.92 -4.57
CA ILE A 236 4.50 5.97 -5.39
C ILE A 236 5.79 6.64 -5.92
N ALA A 237 5.69 7.88 -6.41
CA ALA A 237 6.84 8.64 -6.89
C ALA A 237 7.88 8.91 -5.79
N MET A 238 7.44 9.28 -4.59
CA MET A 238 8.33 9.63 -3.48
C MET A 238 8.93 8.40 -2.80
N TYR A 239 8.13 7.35 -2.61
CA TYR A 239 8.50 6.13 -1.87
C TYR A 239 8.23 4.91 -2.73
N PRO A 240 8.97 4.73 -3.84
CA PRO A 240 8.86 3.52 -4.63
C PRO A 240 9.19 2.32 -3.71
N SER A 241 8.41 1.26 -3.79
CA SER A 241 8.78 0.04 -3.08
C SER A 241 10.13 -0.46 -3.64
N ASP A 242 11.13 -0.61 -2.76
CA ASP A 242 12.46 -1.17 -3.08
C ASP A 242 12.38 -2.66 -3.47
N SER A 243 11.18 -3.19 -3.73
CA SER A 243 10.92 -4.53 -4.26
C SER A 243 11.54 -4.79 -5.64
N GLY A 244 12.20 -3.79 -6.23
CA GLY A 244 13.17 -3.94 -7.32
C GLY A 244 14.41 -4.78 -6.95
N ASP A 245 14.66 -5.08 -5.67
CA ASP A 245 15.45 -6.26 -5.30
C ASP A 245 14.63 -7.51 -5.65
N LEU A 246 14.73 -7.92 -6.92
CA LEU A 246 14.08 -9.02 -7.67
C LEU A 246 14.12 -10.42 -7.01
N ARG A 247 14.45 -10.56 -5.73
CA ARG A 247 14.57 -11.85 -5.07
C ARG A 247 13.51 -12.18 -4.03
N LYS A 248 12.81 -11.25 -3.37
CA LYS A 248 12.04 -11.66 -2.16
C LYS A 248 10.82 -10.82 -1.76
N THR A 249 9.81 -10.64 -2.61
CA THR A 249 8.43 -10.45 -2.08
C THR A 249 7.40 -11.23 -2.90
N ARG A 250 6.81 -12.25 -2.26
CA ARG A 250 5.81 -13.17 -2.84
C ARG A 250 4.39 -12.60 -2.79
N ARG A 251 4.23 -11.29 -2.58
CA ARG A 251 2.93 -10.65 -2.25
C ARG A 251 2.50 -9.52 -3.18
N ALA A 252 3.17 -9.32 -4.32
CA ALA A 252 2.58 -8.57 -5.42
C ALA A 252 1.92 -9.57 -6.38
N SER A 253 0.63 -9.80 -6.21
CA SER A 253 -0.17 -10.62 -7.13
C SER A 253 -0.50 -9.80 -8.37
N GLY A 254 0.35 -9.94 -9.39
CA GLY A 254 0.18 -9.43 -10.74
C GLY A 254 1.32 -9.97 -11.60
N GLY A 255 1.26 -11.27 -11.91
CA GLY A 255 2.40 -12.04 -12.40
C GLY A 255 2.92 -11.61 -13.77
N TRP A 256 4.25 -11.63 -13.91
CA TRP A 256 4.97 -11.89 -15.16
C TRP A 256 6.20 -12.80 -14.91
N LEU A 257 6.13 -13.99 -15.53
CA LEU A 257 7.10 -15.01 -15.94
C LEU A 257 8.53 -15.06 -15.31
N GLY A 258 8.73 -16.08 -14.46
CA GLY A 258 9.72 -17.17 -14.61
C GLY A 258 11.23 -16.88 -14.64
N ALA A 259 11.93 -17.18 -13.52
CA ALA A 259 13.25 -17.84 -13.52
C ALA A 259 13.63 -18.40 -12.12
N SER A 260 14.42 -19.48 -12.14
CA SER A 260 14.78 -20.49 -11.12
C SER A 260 15.50 -20.05 -9.82
N PRO A 261 15.61 -20.95 -8.80
CA PRO A 261 15.99 -20.64 -7.42
C PRO A 261 17.48 -20.86 -7.12
N HIS A 262 18.09 -20.01 -6.28
CA HIS A 262 19.16 -20.44 -5.36
C HIS A 262 19.46 -19.39 -4.27
N SER A 263 19.71 -19.93 -3.07
CA SER A 263 20.23 -19.33 -1.82
C SER A 263 19.24 -18.69 -0.83
N GLU A 264 18.78 -19.57 0.05
CA GLU A 264 18.01 -19.30 1.25
C GLU A 264 18.92 -18.88 2.41
N LYS A 265 19.18 -17.57 2.52
CA LYS A 265 19.63 -16.96 3.78
C LYS A 265 18.48 -16.15 4.37
N ARG A 266 17.87 -16.73 5.41
CA ARG A 266 16.83 -16.16 6.27
C ARG A 266 17.28 -14.79 6.80
N ARG A 267 16.65 -13.72 6.33
CA ARG A 267 16.61 -12.44 7.04
C ARG A 267 15.31 -12.41 7.84
N ARG A 268 15.42 -12.21 9.15
CA ARG A 268 14.30 -11.79 10.02
C ARG A 268 13.94 -10.38 9.56
N CYS A 269 12.83 -10.20 8.86
CA CYS A 269 12.43 -8.90 8.33
C CYS A 269 10.92 -8.72 8.53
N SER A 270 10.50 -7.52 8.94
CA SER A 270 9.13 -7.07 9.24
C SER A 270 8.43 -7.67 10.48
N THR A 271 8.32 -9.00 10.65
CA THR A 271 7.36 -9.58 11.62
C THR A 271 7.59 -9.22 13.08
N GLY A 272 8.85 -9.06 13.51
CA GLY A 272 9.17 -8.69 14.90
C GLY A 272 8.70 -7.29 15.29
N LEU A 273 8.56 -6.39 14.31
CA LEU A 273 8.20 -4.99 14.54
C LEU A 273 6.68 -4.81 14.64
N VAL A 274 5.93 -5.56 13.85
CA VAL A 274 4.46 -5.64 13.94
C VAL A 274 4.06 -6.27 15.28
N GLN A 275 4.76 -7.34 15.70
CA GLN A 275 4.52 -7.97 17.00
C GLN A 275 4.74 -7.01 18.18
N GLN A 276 5.79 -6.18 18.16
CA GLN A 276 6.01 -5.18 19.23
C GLN A 276 4.86 -4.18 19.35
N THR A 277 4.31 -3.74 18.21
CA THR A 277 3.19 -2.80 18.17
C THR A 277 1.92 -3.43 18.73
N LEU A 278 1.59 -4.66 18.32
CA LEU A 278 0.44 -5.38 18.85
C LEU A 278 0.56 -5.66 20.35
N VAL A 279 1.76 -5.95 20.85
CA VAL A 279 2.00 -6.13 22.29
C VAL A 279 1.75 -4.83 23.06
N ALA A 280 2.16 -3.67 22.53
CA ALA A 280 1.87 -2.38 23.16
C ALA A 280 0.37 -2.08 23.19
N VAL A 281 -0.33 -2.28 22.06
CA VAL A 281 -1.79 -2.11 21.98
C VAL A 281 -2.52 -3.04 22.96
N ARG A 282 -2.09 -4.30 23.09
CA ARG A 282 -2.65 -5.26 24.07
C ARG A 282 -2.46 -4.82 25.51
N ARG A 283 -1.31 -4.24 25.85
CA ARG A 283 -1.06 -3.72 27.20
C ARG A 283 -1.99 -2.55 27.52
N SER A 284 -2.29 -1.71 26.53
CA SER A 284 -3.24 -0.60 26.68
C SER A 284 -4.70 -1.05 26.69
N ALA A 285 -5.05 -2.14 25.98
CA ALA A 285 -6.41 -2.66 25.91
C ALA A 285 -6.81 -3.56 27.10
N ARG A 286 -5.85 -4.05 27.90
CA ARG A 286 -6.16 -4.67 29.19
C ARG A 286 -6.59 -3.58 30.17
N ILE A 287 -7.90 -3.37 30.25
CA ILE A 287 -8.52 -2.72 31.39
C ILE A 287 -8.08 -3.52 32.63
N PRO A 288 -7.43 -2.90 33.64
CA PRO A 288 -7.11 -3.62 34.86
C PRO A 288 -8.42 -4.01 35.55
N GLU A 289 -8.76 -5.31 35.55
CA GLU A 289 -9.78 -5.89 36.41
C GLU A 289 -9.31 -5.92 37.88
N SER A 290 -8.68 -4.84 38.36
CA SER A 290 -8.42 -4.63 39.77
C SER A 290 -9.60 -3.89 40.39
N GLY A 291 -10.76 -4.55 40.41
CA GLY A 291 -11.76 -4.23 41.42
C GLY A 291 -11.23 -4.70 42.78
N PRO A 292 -11.38 -3.91 43.87
CA PRO A 292 -11.02 -4.38 45.19
C PRO A 292 -11.88 -5.60 45.52
N ARG A 293 -11.22 -6.73 45.81
CA ARG A 293 -11.87 -7.94 46.30
C ARG A 293 -12.35 -7.65 47.72
N VAL A 294 -13.56 -7.10 47.84
CA VAL A 294 -14.25 -6.94 49.12
C VAL A 294 -14.51 -8.35 49.65
N MET A 295 -13.78 -8.73 50.70
CA MET A 295 -14.12 -9.86 51.55
C MET A 295 -15.49 -9.56 52.16
N LEU A 296 -16.51 -10.32 51.77
CA LEU A 296 -17.80 -10.30 52.45
C LEU A 296 -17.68 -11.19 53.69
N ASP A 297 -17.68 -10.56 54.85
CA ASP A 297 -17.97 -11.20 56.13
C ASP A 297 -19.47 -11.56 56.18
N PRO A 298 -19.85 -12.79 56.56
CA PRO A 298 -21.24 -13.12 56.83
C PRO A 298 -21.54 -12.79 58.30
N SER A 299 -22.31 -11.74 58.54
CA SER A 299 -22.99 -11.55 59.82
C SER A 299 -24.37 -10.95 59.62
N ASP A 300 -25.33 -11.67 60.19
CA ASP A 300 -26.76 -11.37 60.30
C ASP A 300 -27.04 -9.94 60.78
N SER A 301 -27.99 -9.27 60.13
CA SER A 301 -29.02 -8.48 60.81
C SER A 301 -30.07 -8.02 59.80
N GLU A 302 -31.32 -8.23 60.17
CA GLU A 302 -32.52 -7.84 59.45
C GLU A 302 -32.75 -6.33 59.51
N ASP A 303 -33.65 -5.87 58.63
CA ASP A 303 -34.39 -4.60 58.63
C ASP A 303 -33.72 -3.34 58.04
N GLU A 304 -34.35 -2.88 56.93
CA GLU A 304 -34.87 -1.52 56.67
C GLU A 304 -34.76 -1.13 55.18
N GLU A 305 -35.94 -1.09 54.54
CA GLU A 305 -36.18 -0.53 53.22
C GLU A 305 -35.89 0.98 53.20
N THR A 306 -34.89 1.40 52.42
CA THR A 306 -34.75 2.81 52.02
C THR A 306 -34.54 2.96 50.51
N PRO A 307 -35.11 4.00 49.89
CA PRO A 307 -35.20 4.10 48.44
C PRO A 307 -33.86 4.49 47.82
N ARG A 308 -33.41 3.67 46.87
CA ARG A 308 -32.20 3.86 46.06
C ARG A 308 -32.22 5.22 45.35
N LYS A 309 -31.43 6.17 45.87
CA LYS A 309 -31.01 7.36 45.11
C LYS A 309 -29.97 6.92 44.09
N MET A 310 -30.38 6.96 42.82
CA MET A 310 -29.52 6.72 41.66
C MET A 310 -28.42 7.80 41.62
N HIS A 311 -27.25 7.47 42.15
CA HIS A 311 -26.06 8.31 42.06
C HIS A 311 -25.48 8.19 40.64
N GLN A 312 -25.91 9.08 39.73
CA GLN A 312 -25.23 9.27 38.45
C GLN A 312 -23.82 9.79 38.73
N GLN A 313 -22.83 8.89 38.71
CA GLN A 313 -21.45 9.26 38.51
C GLN A 313 -21.31 9.84 37.11
N ARG A 314 -21.48 11.17 37.02
CA ARG A 314 -21.02 11.98 35.91
C ARG A 314 -19.51 11.77 35.81
N LEU A 315 -19.09 11.02 34.79
CA LEU A 315 -17.71 11.00 34.34
C LEU A 315 -17.33 12.45 33.99
N HIS A 316 -16.58 13.09 34.89
CA HIS A 316 -15.90 14.34 34.59
C HIS A 316 -14.81 14.04 33.56
N LEU A 317 -15.20 14.01 32.28
CA LEU A 317 -14.25 14.22 31.20
C LEU A 317 -13.66 15.62 31.40
N VAL A 318 -12.35 15.66 31.63
CA VAL A 318 -11.57 16.89 31.62
C VAL A 318 -11.84 17.57 30.28
N ARG A 319 -12.58 18.67 30.33
CA ARG A 319 -12.80 19.56 29.21
C ARG A 319 -11.44 20.17 28.85
N MET A 320 -10.77 19.60 27.85
CA MET A 320 -9.57 20.20 27.28
C MET A 320 -9.93 21.62 26.81
N PRO A 321 -9.08 22.63 27.08
CA PRO A 321 -9.34 23.98 26.64
C PRO A 321 -9.43 24.02 25.11
N SER A 322 -10.56 24.57 24.64
CA SER A 322 -10.86 24.86 23.25
C SER A 322 -9.67 25.57 22.59
N ALA A 323 -9.24 25.10 21.43
CA ALA A 323 -8.18 25.67 20.58
C ALA A 323 -8.58 27.02 19.94
N ALA A 324 -9.22 27.91 20.70
CA ALA A 324 -9.56 29.25 20.30
C ALA A 324 -8.45 30.22 20.75
N ALA A 325 -7.34 30.24 20.01
CA ALA A 325 -6.45 31.40 19.81
C ALA A 325 -5.11 30.93 19.25
N ARG A 326 -5.06 30.60 17.94
CA ARG A 326 -3.80 30.73 17.21
C ARG A 326 -3.58 32.24 16.94
N PRO A 327 -2.48 32.85 17.41
CA PRO A 327 -2.17 34.24 17.09
C PRO A 327 -1.95 34.39 15.57
N ALA A 328 -2.54 35.44 14.99
CA ALA A 328 -2.40 35.75 13.57
C ALA A 328 -0.92 35.88 13.16
N PRO A 329 -0.56 35.46 11.94
CA PRO A 329 0.80 35.61 11.43
C PRO A 329 1.18 37.09 11.33
N ARG A 330 2.35 37.45 11.87
CA ARG A 330 2.90 38.80 11.78
C ARG A 330 3.12 39.17 10.30
N PRO A 331 2.81 40.42 9.89
CA PRO A 331 3.07 40.88 8.53
C PRO A 331 4.58 40.84 8.24
N SER A 332 4.96 40.20 7.14
CA SER A 332 6.33 40.16 6.65
C SER A 332 6.73 41.55 6.18
N VAL A 333 7.74 42.12 6.84
CA VAL A 333 8.42 43.32 6.38
C VAL A 333 9.20 42.94 5.13
N ARG A 334 8.71 43.35 3.95
CA ARG A 334 9.50 43.37 2.72
C ARG A 334 10.65 44.35 2.94
N LYS A 335 11.89 43.83 2.94
CA LYS A 335 13.07 44.65 2.67
C LYS A 335 13.10 44.88 1.16
N GLU A 336 12.89 46.13 0.76
CA GLU A 336 13.33 46.62 -0.54
C GLU A 336 14.84 46.84 -0.47
N GLU A 337 15.57 46.05 -1.25
CA GLU A 337 16.90 46.35 -1.80
C GLU A 337 16.90 45.87 -3.26
#